data_AF-A0A9Q1J3X9-F1
#
_entry.id   AF-A0A9Q1J3X9-F1
#
_cell.length_a   1.000
_cell.length_b   1.000
_cell.length_c   1.000
_cell.angle_alpha   90.00
_cell.angle_beta   90.00
_cell.angle_gamma   90.00
#
_symmetry.space_group_name_H-M   'P 1'
#
loop_
_entity.id
_entity.type
_entity.pdbx_description
1 polymer ?
#
loop_
_entity_poly.entity_id
_entity_poly.type
_entity_poly.pdbx_seq_one_letter_code
_entity_poly.pdbx_strand_id
1 'polypeptide(L)'
;MCDTLDLLKTMSLQFQQNDLIPGEAVEYLEVCVSGMTELSLQPGEQHAKMLTDAEAGVFKGVELSNVSEGRLDSERKRITNTLITHIESRLGDLSTQSLVAKFHALNHHNWPSGEDFILHGQQDFEALCRHYQAILQHEGTSSSEVMAEYRLYKVCAKNRKGPLRETLQEILQRGPRSRKPGFTSRVNQPTEDEMEEELIELE
;
A
#
# COMPACT_ATOMS: atom_id res chain seq x y z
N MET A 1 6.69 6.50 -28.95
CA MET A 1 5.25 6.86 -28.87
C MET A 1 4.38 5.64 -28.63
N CYS A 2 4.56 4.54 -29.37
CA CYS A 2 3.87 3.28 -29.06
C CYS A 2 4.15 2.83 -27.62
N ASP A 3 5.41 2.88 -27.19
CA ASP A 3 5.80 2.53 -25.81
C ASP A 3 5.02 3.33 -24.76
N THR A 4 4.85 4.64 -25.00
CA THR A 4 4.08 5.54 -24.14
C THR A 4 2.59 5.17 -24.14
N LEU A 5 2.02 4.88 -25.31
CA LEU A 5 0.61 4.48 -25.44
C LEU A 5 0.34 3.10 -24.82
N ASP A 6 1.31 2.19 -24.87
CA ASP A 6 1.21 0.86 -24.26
C ASP A 6 1.18 0.94 -22.72
N LEU A 7 1.98 1.84 -22.12
CA LEU A 7 1.89 2.14 -20.68
C LEU A 7 0.53 2.72 -20.30
N LEU A 8 0.03 3.70 -21.08
CA LEU A 8 -1.28 4.30 -20.84
C LEU A 8 -2.42 3.29 -20.99
N LYS A 9 -2.33 2.42 -22.00
CA LYS A 9 -3.29 1.35 -22.22
C LYS A 9 -3.29 0.38 -21.03
N THR A 10 -2.11 0.00 -20.55
CA THR A 10 -1.97 -0.89 -19.40
C THR A 10 -2.62 -0.27 -18.16
N MET A 11 -2.30 0.98 -17.83
CA MET A 11 -2.94 1.69 -16.73
C MET A 11 -4.46 1.78 -16.93
N SER A 12 -4.93 2.16 -18.11
CA SER A 12 -6.37 2.24 -18.40
C SER A 12 -7.09 0.91 -18.20
N LEU A 13 -6.46 -0.22 -18.52
CA LEU A 13 -7.05 -1.54 -18.32
C LEU A 13 -7.15 -1.90 -16.84
N GLN A 14 -6.15 -1.53 -16.04
CA GLN A 14 -6.20 -1.71 -14.58
C GLN A 14 -7.35 -0.88 -13.96
N PHE A 15 -7.53 0.36 -14.41
CA PHE A 15 -8.62 1.24 -13.97
C PHE A 15 -10.02 0.79 -14.39
N GLN A 16 -10.14 -0.17 -15.30
CA GLN A 16 -11.43 -0.73 -15.73
C GLN A 16 -11.86 -1.95 -14.89
N GLN A 17 -11.05 -2.39 -13.92
CA GLN A 17 -11.43 -3.48 -13.02
C GLN A 17 -12.56 -3.03 -12.09
N ASN A 18 -13.57 -3.89 -11.93
CA ASN A 18 -14.78 -3.57 -11.16
C ASN A 18 -14.53 -3.50 -9.65
N ASP A 19 -13.43 -4.08 -9.18
CA ASP A 19 -13.03 -4.24 -7.78
C ASP A 19 -11.73 -3.50 -7.44
N LEU A 20 -11.30 -2.57 -8.30
CA LEU A 20 -10.08 -1.80 -8.07
C LEU A 20 -10.16 -1.01 -6.76
N ILE A 21 -9.26 -1.32 -5.82
CA ILE A 21 -9.16 -0.58 -4.57
C ILE A 21 -8.28 0.67 -4.74
N PRO A 22 -8.51 1.74 -3.94
CA PRO A 22 -7.74 2.98 -4.07
C PRO A 22 -6.22 2.81 -3.93
N GLY A 23 -5.75 1.85 -3.12
CA GLY A 23 -4.33 1.55 -2.97
C GLY A 23 -3.70 1.03 -4.26
N GLU A 24 -4.35 0.04 -4.89
CA GLU A 24 -3.92 -0.50 -6.19
C GLU A 24 -3.97 0.57 -7.29
N ALA A 25 -5.00 1.43 -7.28
CA ALA A 25 -5.09 2.55 -8.22
C ALA A 25 -3.90 3.51 -8.11
N VAL A 26 -3.43 3.79 -6.88
CA VAL A 26 -2.24 4.61 -6.62
C VAL A 26 -0.98 3.90 -7.10
N GLU A 27 -0.81 2.62 -6.79
CA GLU A 27 0.35 1.83 -7.25
C GLU A 27 0.43 1.79 -8.79
N TYR A 28 -0.69 1.55 -9.47
CA TYR A 28 -0.73 1.57 -10.93
C TYR A 28 -0.42 2.95 -11.52
N LEU A 29 -0.87 4.02 -10.86
CA LEU A 29 -0.52 5.38 -11.23
C LEU A 29 0.99 5.62 -11.12
N GLU A 30 1.59 5.26 -9.98
CA GLU A 30 3.02 5.45 -9.71
C GLU A 30 3.90 4.68 -10.70
N VAL A 31 3.53 3.43 -11.00
CA VAL A 31 4.20 2.60 -12.01
C VAL A 31 4.09 3.25 -13.39
N CYS A 32 2.91 3.74 -13.77
CA CYS A 32 2.70 4.37 -15.07
C CYS A 32 3.51 5.67 -15.22
N VAL A 33 3.47 6.56 -14.21
CA VAL A 33 4.22 7.83 -14.20
C VAL A 33 5.72 7.57 -14.22
N SER A 34 6.20 6.59 -13.44
CA SER A 34 7.62 6.20 -13.44
C SER A 34 8.07 5.69 -14.81
N GLY A 35 7.29 4.79 -15.41
CA GLY A 35 7.58 4.27 -16.76
C GLY A 35 7.54 5.35 -17.84
N MET A 36 6.60 6.29 -17.78
CA MET A 36 6.57 7.43 -18.71
C MET A 36 7.76 8.37 -18.49
N THR A 37 8.20 8.57 -17.25
CA THR A 37 9.38 9.37 -16.93
C THR A 37 10.64 8.73 -17.52
N GLU A 38 10.78 7.41 -17.41
CA GLU A 38 11.85 6.68 -18.10
C GLU A 38 11.79 6.89 -19.62
N LEU A 39 10.59 6.78 -20.22
CA LEU A 39 10.32 7.05 -21.63
C LEU A 39 10.42 8.52 -22.05
N SER A 40 10.66 9.46 -21.13
CA SER A 40 11.00 10.85 -21.47
C SER A 40 12.52 11.04 -21.47
N LEU A 41 13.23 10.37 -20.54
CA LEU A 41 14.68 10.42 -20.45
C LEU A 41 15.34 9.63 -21.59
N GLN A 42 14.83 8.43 -21.88
CA GLN A 42 15.45 7.49 -22.81
C GLN A 42 14.40 6.82 -23.70
N PRO A 43 14.71 6.55 -24.98
CA PRO A 43 13.74 5.99 -25.91
C PRO A 43 13.40 4.54 -25.55
N GLY A 44 12.11 4.20 -25.55
CA GLY A 44 11.66 2.83 -25.43
C GLY A 44 12.02 1.99 -26.66
N GLU A 45 11.91 0.67 -26.56
CA GLU A 45 12.35 -0.29 -27.57
C GLU A 45 11.76 0.01 -28.96
N GLN A 46 10.46 0.32 -29.05
CA GLN A 46 9.81 0.56 -30.34
C GLN A 46 10.28 1.88 -30.95
N HIS A 47 10.48 2.92 -30.14
CA HIS A 47 11.02 4.18 -30.61
C HIS A 47 12.50 4.09 -31.00
N ALA A 48 13.31 3.35 -30.23
CA ALA A 48 14.71 3.11 -30.56
C ALA A 48 14.84 2.38 -31.90
N LYS A 49 14.04 1.34 -32.13
CA LYS A 49 13.98 0.64 -33.42
C LYS A 49 13.58 1.57 -34.57
N MET A 50 12.57 2.42 -34.35
CA MET A 50 12.16 3.41 -35.35
C MET A 50 13.30 4.40 -35.67
N LEU A 51 14.05 4.85 -34.66
CA LEU A 51 15.19 5.75 -34.87
C LEU A 51 16.28 5.07 -35.71
N THR A 52 16.63 3.82 -35.42
CA THR A 52 17.59 3.04 -36.23
C THR A 52 17.11 2.86 -37.68
N ASP A 53 15.83 2.52 -37.88
CA ASP A 53 15.25 2.38 -39.22
C ASP A 53 15.28 3.73 -39.97
N ALA A 54 14.95 4.83 -39.28
CA ALA A 54 14.97 6.17 -39.85
C ALA A 54 16.38 6.64 -40.22
N GLU A 55 17.39 6.36 -39.40
CA GLU A 55 18.80 6.64 -39.68
C GLU A 55 19.32 5.85 -40.89
N ALA A 56 18.82 4.63 -41.08
CA ALA A 56 19.10 3.83 -42.28
C ALA A 56 18.39 4.34 -43.55
N GLY A 57 17.59 5.41 -43.44
CA GLY A 57 16.86 6.01 -44.55
C GLY A 57 15.68 5.18 -45.03
N VAL A 58 15.26 4.15 -44.29
CA VAL A 58 14.19 3.22 -44.69
C VAL A 58 13.29 2.91 -43.49
N PHE A 59 12.00 3.23 -43.59
CA PHE A 59 11.02 2.82 -42.57
C PHE A 59 9.98 1.89 -43.19
N LYS A 60 9.88 0.66 -42.66
CA LYS A 60 8.94 -0.39 -43.15
C LYS A 60 8.98 -0.59 -44.68
N GLY A 61 10.16 -0.51 -45.28
CA GLY A 61 10.36 -0.70 -46.72
C GLY A 61 10.10 0.53 -47.60
N VAL A 62 9.92 1.72 -47.00
CA VAL A 62 9.78 2.99 -47.73
C VAL A 62 11.02 3.85 -47.48
N GLU A 63 11.62 4.36 -48.55
CA GLU A 63 12.74 5.31 -48.47
C GLU A 63 12.28 6.68 -47.93
N LEU A 64 13.04 7.21 -46.97
CA LEU A 64 12.74 8.49 -46.32
C LEU A 64 13.54 9.61 -47.00
N SER A 65 12.83 10.61 -47.53
CA SER A 65 13.45 11.71 -48.25
C SER A 65 13.90 12.88 -47.36
N ASN A 66 13.47 12.94 -46.10
CA ASN A 66 13.75 14.04 -45.16
C ASN A 66 13.76 13.53 -43.70
N VAL A 67 14.82 12.81 -43.31
CA VAL A 67 15.01 12.41 -41.92
C VAL A 67 15.48 13.63 -41.13
N SER A 68 14.55 14.31 -40.45
CA SER A 68 14.90 15.45 -39.60
C SER A 68 15.62 14.95 -38.34
N GLU A 69 16.94 15.11 -38.28
CA GLU A 69 17.77 14.77 -37.13
C GLU A 69 17.21 15.37 -35.84
N GLY A 70 17.04 14.55 -34.81
CA GLY A 70 16.63 14.97 -33.46
C GLY A 70 15.18 15.42 -33.29
N ARG A 71 14.43 15.72 -34.36
CA ARG A 71 13.03 16.19 -34.26
C ARG A 71 12.08 15.12 -33.71
N LEU A 72 12.31 13.86 -34.07
CA LEU A 72 11.48 12.75 -33.59
C LEU A 72 11.66 12.50 -32.09
N ASP A 73 12.89 12.62 -31.60
CA ASP A 73 13.19 12.48 -30.17
C ASP A 73 12.66 13.67 -29.36
N SER A 74 12.78 14.89 -29.89
CA SER A 74 12.26 16.08 -29.22
C SER A 74 10.72 16.08 -29.14
N GLU A 75 10.03 15.67 -30.21
CA GLU A 75 8.57 15.50 -30.19
C GLU A 75 8.13 14.39 -29.24
N ARG A 76 8.85 13.25 -29.20
CA ARG A 76 8.60 12.19 -28.21
C ARG A 76 8.66 12.76 -26.80
N LYS A 77 9.77 13.42 -26.43
CA LYS A 77 9.95 14.03 -25.11
C LYS A 77 8.83 15.00 -24.77
N ARG A 78 8.48 15.88 -25.71
CA ARG A 78 7.40 16.87 -25.54
C ARG A 78 6.06 16.18 -25.26
N ILE A 79 5.71 15.17 -26.05
CA ILE A 79 4.43 14.47 -25.90
C ILE A 79 4.40 13.67 -24.59
N THR A 80 5.46 12.90 -24.28
CA THR A 80 5.55 12.14 -23.03
C THR A 80 5.43 13.04 -21.80
N ASN A 81 6.14 14.17 -21.77
CA ASN A 81 6.06 15.13 -20.66
C ASN A 81 4.66 15.74 -20.53
N THR A 82 4.01 16.06 -21.65
CA THR A 82 2.63 16.58 -21.63
C THR A 82 1.66 15.56 -21.02
N LEU A 83 1.84 14.27 -21.34
CA LEU A 83 1.02 13.18 -20.80
C LEU A 83 1.26 12.97 -19.30
N ILE A 84 2.51 13.02 -18.85
CA ILE A 84 2.87 12.97 -17.41
C ILE A 84 2.14 14.10 -16.67
N THR A 85 2.31 15.34 -17.11
CA THR A 85 1.65 16.50 -16.47
C THR A 85 0.13 16.36 -16.44
N HIS A 86 -0.48 15.82 -17.49
CA HIS A 86 -1.93 15.60 -17.52
C HIS A 86 -2.38 14.54 -16.51
N ILE A 87 -1.63 13.44 -16.38
CA ILE A 87 -1.93 12.37 -15.44
C ILE A 87 -1.77 12.85 -14.00
N GLU A 88 -0.66 13.54 -13.70
CA GLU A 88 -0.42 14.13 -12.39
C GLU A 88 -1.48 15.19 -12.05
N SER A 89 -1.89 16.02 -13.00
CA SER A 89 -2.95 17.01 -12.75
C SER A 89 -4.32 16.37 -12.48
N ARG A 90 -4.63 15.24 -13.12
CA ARG A 90 -5.95 14.60 -13.00
C ARG A 90 -6.05 13.62 -11.85
N LEU A 91 -4.96 12.95 -11.53
CA LEU A 91 -4.91 11.83 -10.60
C LEU A 91 -3.94 12.10 -9.44
N GLY A 92 -3.28 13.26 -9.41
CA GLY A 92 -2.40 13.66 -8.32
C GLY A 92 -3.11 13.75 -6.96
N ASP A 93 -4.42 13.98 -6.94
CA ASP A 93 -5.19 13.92 -5.69
C ASP A 93 -5.28 12.49 -5.13
N LEU A 94 -5.26 11.46 -5.98
CA LEU A 94 -5.17 10.06 -5.53
C LEU A 94 -3.82 9.78 -4.85
N SER A 95 -2.72 10.38 -5.32
CA SER A 95 -1.39 10.16 -4.75
C SER A 95 -1.03 11.14 -3.61
N THR A 96 -1.63 12.32 -3.53
CA THR A 96 -1.28 13.36 -2.53
C THR A 96 -2.36 13.59 -1.48
N GLN A 97 -3.63 13.39 -1.84
CA GLN A 97 -4.76 13.67 -0.95
C GLN A 97 -5.47 12.42 -0.45
N SER A 98 -5.25 11.26 -1.07
CA SER A 98 -5.89 10.02 -0.64
C SER A 98 -5.53 9.67 0.80
N LEU A 99 -6.49 9.08 1.48
CA LEU A 99 -6.31 8.62 2.84
C LEU A 99 -5.21 7.56 2.94
N VAL A 100 -4.99 6.80 1.85
CA VAL A 100 -3.89 5.83 1.70
C VAL A 100 -2.53 6.53 1.60
N ALA A 101 -2.42 7.60 0.81
CA ALA A 101 -1.17 8.35 0.68
C ALA A 101 -0.72 9.03 1.99
N LYS A 102 -1.70 9.46 2.81
CA LYS A 102 -1.47 10.06 4.13
C LYS A 102 -1.27 9.02 5.24
N PHE A 103 -1.38 7.74 4.92
CA PHE A 103 -1.31 6.65 5.89
C PHE A 103 0.13 6.21 6.09
N HIS A 104 0.75 6.66 7.18
CA HIS A 104 2.14 6.32 7.50
C HIS A 104 2.28 5.37 8.68
N ALA A 105 1.15 5.01 9.31
CA ALA A 105 1.05 4.10 10.43
C ALA A 105 1.78 2.75 10.28
N LEU A 106 1.96 2.26 9.04
CA LEU A 106 2.65 1.00 8.72
C LEU A 106 4.10 1.18 8.22
N ASN A 107 4.62 2.41 8.14
CA ASN A 107 6.02 2.61 7.77
C ASN A 107 6.94 2.38 8.98
N HIS A 108 7.46 1.17 9.10
CA HIS A 108 8.28 0.73 10.24
C HIS A 108 9.55 1.57 10.46
N HIS A 109 10.11 2.16 9.40
CA HIS A 109 11.32 2.99 9.51
C HIS A 109 11.05 4.28 10.31
N ASN A 110 9.80 4.74 10.34
CA ASN A 110 9.40 5.98 11.00
C ASN A 110 8.82 5.75 12.40
N TRP A 111 8.85 4.50 12.90
CA TRP A 111 8.26 4.19 14.19
C TRP A 111 9.10 4.75 15.34
N PRO A 112 8.51 5.58 16.22
CA PRO A 112 9.22 6.14 17.36
C PRO A 112 9.48 5.07 18.43
N SER A 113 10.35 5.40 19.39
CA SER A 113 10.64 4.55 20.55
C SER A 113 9.83 4.99 21.78
N GLY A 114 9.84 4.17 22.84
CA GLY A 114 9.19 4.52 24.11
C GLY A 114 7.66 4.56 24.04
N GLU A 115 7.04 5.51 24.71
CA GLU A 115 5.57 5.65 24.81
C GLU A 115 4.95 6.14 23.50
N ASP A 116 5.66 6.99 22.75
CA ASP A 116 5.24 7.46 21.44
C ASP A 116 5.02 6.30 20.46
N PHE A 117 5.76 5.20 20.64
CA PHE A 117 5.54 3.98 19.88
C PHE A 117 4.10 3.49 20.01
N ILE A 118 3.46 3.61 21.17
CA ILE A 118 2.10 3.09 21.42
C ILE A 118 1.07 3.91 20.64
N LEU A 119 1.27 5.24 20.61
CA LEU A 119 0.35 6.21 20.02
C LEU A 119 0.54 6.41 18.51
N HIS A 120 1.73 6.11 17.99
CA HIS A 120 2.04 6.28 16.57
C HIS A 120 1.04 5.55 15.65
N GLY A 121 0.52 6.26 14.66
CA GLY A 121 -0.42 5.74 13.65
C GLY A 121 -1.85 5.47 14.14
N GLN A 122 -2.18 5.77 15.41
CA GLN A 122 -3.55 5.61 15.90
C GLN A 122 -4.54 6.53 15.17
N GLN A 123 -4.17 7.81 14.99
CA GLN A 123 -5.01 8.77 14.28
C GLN A 123 -5.22 8.39 12.80
N ASP A 124 -4.18 7.87 12.15
CA ASP A 124 -4.25 7.39 10.77
C ASP A 124 -5.24 6.21 10.65
N PHE A 125 -5.15 5.21 11.55
CA PHE A 125 -6.08 4.08 11.57
C PHE A 125 -7.50 4.49 11.94
N GLU A 126 -7.69 5.43 12.86
CA GLU A 126 -9.00 5.98 13.20
C GLU A 126 -9.62 6.72 12.01
N ALA A 127 -8.83 7.50 11.27
CA ALA A 127 -9.26 8.15 10.05
C ALA A 127 -9.67 7.11 8.99
N LEU A 128 -8.91 6.02 8.85
CA LEU A 128 -9.19 4.93 7.93
C LEU A 128 -10.47 4.18 8.30
N CYS A 129 -10.65 3.85 9.57
CA CYS A 129 -11.88 3.23 10.08
C CYS A 129 -13.10 4.13 9.90
N ARG A 130 -12.95 5.45 10.11
CA ARG A 130 -14.02 6.43 9.88
C ARG A 130 -14.38 6.51 8.40
N HIS A 131 -13.38 6.52 7.52
CA HIS A 131 -13.59 6.58 6.08
C HIS A 131 -14.32 5.34 5.55
N TYR A 132 -13.93 4.15 6.02
CA TYR A 132 -14.52 2.88 5.60
C TYR A 132 -15.63 2.36 6.54
N GLN A 133 -16.24 3.24 7.36
CA GLN A 133 -17.21 2.83 8.37
C GLN A 133 -18.39 2.04 7.80
N ALA A 134 -18.90 2.42 6.62
CA ALA A 134 -20.00 1.72 5.98
C ALA A 134 -19.64 0.26 5.59
N ILE A 135 -18.41 0.04 5.13
CA ILE A 135 -17.90 -1.30 4.78
C ILE A 135 -17.71 -2.13 6.05
N LEU A 136 -17.09 -1.54 7.07
CA LEU A 136 -16.89 -2.21 8.36
C LEU A 136 -18.22 -2.66 8.98
N GLN A 137 -19.25 -1.81 8.93
CA GLN A 137 -20.59 -2.13 9.41
C GLN A 137 -21.26 -3.26 8.60
N HIS A 138 -21.10 -3.24 7.27
CA HIS A 138 -21.62 -4.31 6.41
C HIS A 138 -20.99 -5.67 6.74
N GLU A 139 -19.69 -5.70 6.99
CA GLU A 139 -18.93 -6.92 7.35
C GLU A 139 -19.01 -7.27 8.84
N GLY A 140 -19.81 -6.55 9.64
CA GLY A 140 -19.94 -6.79 11.08
C GLY A 140 -18.66 -6.56 11.89
N THR A 141 -17.70 -5.81 11.34
CA THR A 141 -16.43 -5.48 11.98
C THR A 141 -16.50 -4.09 12.61
N SER A 142 -16.00 -3.95 13.83
CA SER A 142 -15.94 -2.65 14.51
C SER A 142 -14.59 -1.97 14.36
N SER A 143 -14.56 -0.63 14.36
CA SER A 143 -13.30 0.13 14.40
C SER A 143 -12.43 -0.24 15.60
N SER A 144 -13.05 -0.65 16.73
CA SER A 144 -12.33 -1.10 17.91
C SER A 144 -11.56 -2.40 17.68
N GLU A 145 -12.12 -3.34 16.91
CA GLU A 145 -11.46 -4.59 16.56
C GLU A 145 -10.28 -4.34 15.62
N VAL A 146 -10.45 -3.48 14.61
CA VAL A 146 -9.36 -3.07 13.71
C VAL A 146 -8.21 -2.41 14.49
N MET A 147 -8.54 -1.54 15.45
CA MET A 147 -7.55 -0.89 16.31
C MET A 147 -6.83 -1.88 17.24
N ALA A 148 -7.53 -2.91 17.73
CA ALA A 148 -6.91 -3.96 18.55
C ALA A 148 -5.92 -4.81 17.72
N GLU A 149 -6.30 -5.17 16.49
CA GLU A 149 -5.42 -5.88 15.54
C GLU A 149 -4.18 -5.05 15.18
N TYR A 150 -4.35 -3.74 14.94
CA TYR A 150 -3.21 -2.85 14.69
C TYR A 150 -2.20 -2.82 15.85
N ARG A 151 -2.68 -2.77 17.10
CA ARG A 151 -1.80 -2.82 18.28
C ARG A 151 -1.06 -4.14 18.37
N LEU A 152 -1.75 -5.26 18.11
CA LEU A 152 -1.13 -6.58 18.07
C LEU A 152 -0.03 -6.63 17.00
N TYR A 153 -0.33 -6.18 15.79
CA TYR A 153 0.62 -6.07 14.70
C TYR A 153 1.88 -5.29 15.07
N LYS A 154 1.72 -4.11 15.69
CA LYS A 154 2.86 -3.27 16.13
C LYS A 154 3.79 -3.99 17.08
N VAL A 155 3.25 -4.65 18.09
CA VAL A 155 4.04 -5.41 19.07
C VAL A 155 4.78 -6.57 18.36
N CYS A 156 4.09 -7.28 17.47
CA CYS A 156 4.70 -8.37 16.69
C CYS A 156 5.80 -7.89 15.75
N ALA A 157 5.57 -6.79 15.03
CA ALA A 157 6.54 -6.21 14.09
C ALA A 157 7.78 -5.64 14.80
N LYS A 158 7.61 -4.98 15.96
CA LYS A 158 8.72 -4.46 16.77
C LYS A 158 9.59 -5.58 17.37
N ASN A 159 8.95 -6.67 17.82
CA ASN A 159 9.65 -7.78 18.47
C ASN A 159 10.20 -8.81 17.48
N ARG A 160 10.03 -8.58 16.18
CA ARG A 160 10.50 -9.50 15.15
C ARG A 160 12.01 -9.38 14.94
N LYS A 161 12.70 -10.49 15.12
CA LYS A 161 14.03 -10.74 14.58
C LYS A 161 13.91 -11.74 13.42
N GLY A 162 13.32 -11.33 12.28
CA GLY A 162 13.13 -12.22 11.12
C GLY A 162 12.04 -11.78 10.13
N PRO A 163 12.00 -12.37 8.91
CA PRO A 163 11.11 -11.95 7.82
C PRO A 163 9.62 -12.20 8.08
N LEU A 164 8.75 -11.33 7.52
CA LEU A 164 7.31 -11.30 7.75
C LEU A 164 6.57 -12.60 7.34
N ARG A 165 7.15 -13.33 6.40
CA ARG A 165 6.59 -14.57 5.85
C ARG A 165 6.61 -15.73 6.84
N GLU A 166 7.69 -15.89 7.60
CA GLU A 166 7.87 -17.04 8.50
C GLU A 166 6.90 -16.99 9.69
N THR A 167 6.72 -15.82 10.32
CA THR A 167 5.77 -15.73 11.44
C THR A 167 4.32 -15.71 10.99
N LEU A 168 4.00 -15.22 9.78
CA LEU A 168 2.64 -15.39 9.25
C LEU A 168 2.36 -16.87 8.98
N GLN A 169 3.34 -17.62 8.46
CA GLN A 169 3.27 -19.07 8.39
C GLN A 169 3.10 -19.71 9.77
N GLU A 170 3.87 -19.32 10.79
CA GLU A 170 3.70 -19.85 12.15
C GLU A 170 2.34 -19.51 12.77
N ILE A 171 1.83 -18.30 12.55
CA ILE A 171 0.52 -17.87 13.07
C ILE A 171 -0.61 -18.62 12.36
N LEU A 172 -0.54 -18.74 11.03
CA LEU A 172 -1.52 -19.50 10.23
C LEU A 172 -1.45 -21.01 10.52
N GLN A 173 -0.24 -21.55 10.76
CA GLN A 173 -0.04 -22.95 11.16
C GLN A 173 -0.46 -23.23 12.61
N ARG A 174 -0.47 -22.21 13.48
CA ARG A 174 -0.94 -22.36 14.86
C ARG A 174 -2.45 -22.56 14.98
N GLY A 175 -3.20 -22.42 13.88
CA GLY A 175 -4.65 -22.59 13.85
C GLY A 175 -5.39 -21.65 14.81
N PRO A 176 -6.73 -21.61 14.78
CA PRO A 176 -7.47 -20.95 15.84
C PRO A 176 -7.14 -21.68 17.14
N ARG A 177 -6.41 -21.03 18.06
CA ARG A 177 -6.38 -21.47 19.45
C ARG A 177 -7.83 -21.55 19.86
N SER A 178 -8.36 -22.76 20.07
CA SER A 178 -9.66 -22.91 20.67
C SER A 178 -9.63 -22.07 21.93
N ARG A 179 -10.50 -21.05 22.00
CA ARG A 179 -10.83 -20.45 23.29
C ARG A 179 -11.37 -21.62 24.10
N LYS A 180 -10.54 -22.19 24.98
CA LYS A 180 -11.04 -23.12 25.99
C LYS A 180 -12.17 -22.36 26.72
N PRO A 181 -13.40 -22.90 26.78
CA PRO A 181 -14.41 -22.34 27.65
C PRO A 181 -13.91 -22.61 29.08
N GLY A 182 -13.28 -21.60 29.69
CA GLY A 182 -12.58 -21.78 30.95
C GLY A 182 -11.64 -20.63 31.29
N PHE A 183 -12.11 -19.40 31.13
CA PHE A 183 -11.54 -18.25 31.84
C PHE A 183 -12.68 -17.38 32.34
N THR A 184 -13.55 -17.98 33.17
CA THR A 184 -14.19 -17.21 34.23
C THR A 184 -13.07 -16.81 35.18
N SER A 185 -12.91 -15.52 35.42
CA SER A 185 -12.11 -15.02 36.53
C SER A 185 -12.49 -15.78 37.80
N ARG A 186 -11.65 -16.72 38.25
CA ARG A 186 -11.63 -17.08 39.67
C ARG A 186 -10.93 -15.93 40.36
N VAL A 187 -11.72 -14.95 40.75
CA VAL A 187 -11.44 -14.24 41.99
C VAL A 187 -11.46 -15.35 43.05
N ASN A 188 -10.32 -15.65 43.65
CA ASN A 188 -10.30 -16.41 44.89
C ASN A 188 -11.01 -15.52 45.92
N GLN A 189 -12.31 -15.74 46.10
CA GLN A 189 -12.93 -15.36 47.36
C GLN A 189 -12.43 -16.37 48.39
N PRO A 190 -11.88 -15.91 49.53
CA PRO A 190 -11.50 -16.79 50.62
C PRO A 190 -12.73 -17.58 51.07
N THR A 191 -12.54 -18.86 51.36
CA THR A 191 -13.60 -19.69 51.94
C THR A 191 -13.88 -19.26 53.38
N GLU A 192 -15.12 -19.44 53.87
CA GLU A 192 -15.51 -19.08 55.25
C GLU A 192 -14.56 -19.68 56.30
N ASP A 193 -14.00 -20.86 56.03
CA ASP A 193 -13.00 -21.52 56.90
C ASP A 193 -11.65 -20.78 56.95
N GLU A 194 -11.26 -20.04 55.90
CA GLU A 194 -10.01 -19.23 55.87
C GLU A 194 -10.20 -17.87 56.56
N MET A 195 -11.44 -17.38 56.69
CA MET A 195 -11.74 -16.14 57.42
C MET A 195 -11.83 -16.34 58.93
N GLU A 196 -12.14 -17.56 59.40
CA GLU A 196 -12.16 -17.88 60.84
C GLU A 196 -10.74 -18.07 61.43
N GLU A 197 -9.75 -18.52 60.64
CA GLU A 197 -8.36 -18.60 61.11
C GLU A 197 -7.69 -17.22 61.26
N GLU A 198 -7.99 -16.23 60.40
CA GLU A 198 -7.45 -14.86 60.55
C GLU A 198 -8.05 -14.08 61.73
N LEU A 199 -9.22 -14.49 62.23
CA LEU A 199 -9.88 -13.84 63.39
C LEU A 199 -9.34 -14.33 64.74
N ILE A 200 -8.60 -15.43 64.79
CA ILE A 200 -8.01 -15.98 66.02
C ILE A 200 -6.58 -15.46 66.26
N GLU A 201 -5.89 -14.94 65.24
CA GLU A 201 -4.55 -14.34 65.39
C GLU A 201 -4.56 -12.85 65.79
N LEU A 202 -5.73 -12.25 66.02
CA LEU A 202 -5.88 -10.83 66.39
C LEU A 202 -6.51 -10.56 67.77
N GLU A 203 -6.64 -11.56 68.64
CA GLU A 203 -6.86 -11.38 70.09
C GLU A 203 -5.67 -11.87 70.92
#